data_AF-A0A3C0WJ04-F1
#
_entry.id   AF-A0A3C0WJ04-F1
#
_cell.length_a   1.000
_cell.length_b   1.000
_cell.length_c   1.000
_cell.angle_alpha   90.00
_cell.angle_beta   90.00
_cell.angle_gamma   90.00
#
_symmetry.space_group_name_H-M   'P 1'
#
loop_
_entity.id
_entity.type
_entity.pdbx_description
1 polymer ?
#
loop_
_entity_poly.entity_id
_entity_poly.type
_entity_poly.pdbx_seq_one_letter_code
_entity_poly.pdbx_strand_id
1 'polypeptide(L)' 'MSGYNLTHLKQLEAESIHIIREVAAEFDNPVMLYSVGKDSSVMVQLAMKAFYPA' A
#
# COMPACT_ATOMS: atom_id res chain seq x y z
N MET A 1 -2.58 -11.09 -28.20
CA MET A 1 -1.99 -10.53 -26.97
C MET A 1 -3.13 -10.00 -26.11
N SER A 2 -3.45 -10.67 -25.00
CA SER A 2 -4.36 -10.09 -24.01
C SER A 2 -3.64 -8.90 -23.39
N GLY A 3 -4.12 -7.68 -23.63
CA GLY A 3 -3.51 -6.47 -23.10
C GLY A 3 -3.55 -6.49 -21.58
N TYR A 4 -2.39 -6.34 -20.93
CA TYR A 4 -2.28 -6.26 -19.48
C TYR A 4 -2.89 -4.93 -19.00
N ASN A 5 -4.22 -4.91 -18.84
CA ASN A 5 -4.94 -3.76 -18.31
C ASN A 5 -5.18 -3.97 -16.82
N LEU A 6 -4.56 -3.14 -16.00
CA LEU A 6 -4.90 -3.04 -14.59
C LEU A 6 -6.27 -2.36 -14.47
N THR A 7 -7.09 -2.85 -13.55
CA THR A 7 -8.26 -2.09 -13.13
C THR A 7 -7.78 -0.85 -12.37
N HIS A 8 -8.59 0.21 -12.36
CA HIS A 8 -8.27 1.43 -11.63
C HIS A 8 -7.86 1.16 -10.17
N LEU A 9 -8.58 0.29 -9.46
CA LEU A 9 -8.25 -0.06 -8.07
C LEU A 9 -6.94 -0.86 -7.94
N LYS A 10 -6.62 -1.73 -8.91
CA LYS A 10 -5.33 -2.45 -8.91
C LYS A 10 -4.16 -1.51 -9.14
N GLN A 11 -4.35 -0.50 -9.99
CA GLN A 11 -3.34 0.54 -10.20
C GLN A 11 -3.12 1.34 -8.90
N LEU A 12 -4.20 1.85 -8.28
CA LEU A 12 -4.10 2.59 -7.02
C LEU A 12 -3.49 1.76 -5.88
N GLU A 13 -3.83 0.47 -5.81
CA GLU A 13 -3.24 -0.46 -4.83
C GLU A 13 -1.73 -0.61 -5.05
N ALA A 14 -1.28 -0.78 -6.30
CA ALA A 14 0.14 -0.91 -6.62
C ALA A 14 0.92 0.39 -6.31
N GLU A 15 0.37 1.56 -6.69
CA GLU A 15 0.96 2.87 -6.39
C GLU A 15 1.05 3.11 -4.88
N SER A 16 0.00 2.77 -4.13
CA SER A 16 0.00 2.94 -2.66
C SER A 16 1.01 2.02 -1.97
N ILE A 17 1.11 0.76 -2.40
CA ILE A 17 2.11 -0.19 -1.88
C ILE A 17 3.52 0.30 -2.17
N HIS A 18 3.76 0.85 -3.37
CA HIS A 18 5.05 1.41 -3.73
C HIS A 18 5.49 2.51 -2.76
N ILE A 19 4.61 3.49 -2.51
CA ILE A 19 4.87 4.59 -1.57
C ILE A 19 5.14 4.07 -0.15
N ILE A 20 4.36 3.11 0.34
CA ILE A 20 4.57 2.51 1.67
C ILE A 20 5.96 1.87 1.77
N ARG A 21 6.42 1.19 0.72
CA ARG A 21 7.73 0.54 0.68
C ARG A 21 8.87 1.55 0.59
N GLU A 22 8.72 2.63 -0.17
CA GLU A 22 9.71 3.71 -0.21
C GLU A 22 9.91 4.34 1.18
N VAL A 23 8.81 4.67 1.87
CA VAL A 23 8.89 5.21 3.24
C VAL A 23 9.58 4.21 4.19
N ALA A 24 9.28 2.92 4.07
CA ALA A 24 9.95 1.90 4.88
C ALA A 24 11.44 1.70 4.52
N ALA A 25 11.85 2.03 3.30
CA ALA A 25 13.24 1.92 2.85
C ALA A 25 14.08 3.16 3.21
N GLU A 26 13.46 4.34 3.23
CA GLU A 26 14.16 5.62 3.41
C GLU A 26 14.18 6.14 4.85
N PHE A 27 13.26 5.68 5.71
CA PHE A 27 13.11 6.20 7.08
C PHE A 27 13.34 5.11 8.13
N ASP A 28 14.08 5.45 9.20
CA ASP A 28 14.41 4.50 10.28
C ASP A 28 13.20 4.16 11.19
N ASN A 29 12.29 5.11 11.42
CA ASN A 29 11.19 4.97 12.39
C ASN A 29 9.84 5.46 11.82
N PRO A 30 9.35 4.86 10.72
CA PRO A 30 8.05 5.22 10.15
C PRO A 30 6.91 4.75 11.05
N VAL A 31 5.86 5.57 11.16
CA VAL A 31 4.63 5.23 11.89
C VAL A 31 3.41 5.41 11.00
N MET A 32 2.39 4.59 11.20
CA MET A 32 1.08 4.76 10.57
C MET A 32 0.09 5.34 11.58
N LEU A 33 -0.47 6.51 11.29
CA LEU A 33 -1.52 7.11 12.10
C LEU A 33 -2.85 6.37 11.87
N TYR A 34 -3.30 5.62 12.86
CA TYR A 34 -4.53 4.83 12.79
C TYR A 34 -5.66 5.50 13.57
N SER A 35 -6.69 5.92 12.84
CA SER A 35 -7.86 6.65 13.38
C SER A 35 -9.11 5.80 13.56
N VAL A 36 -9.04 4.48 13.33
CA VAL A 36 -10.20 3.57 13.35
C VAL A 36 -11.29 3.96 12.32
N GLY A 37 -10.90 4.74 11.30
CA GLY A 37 -11.77 5.15 10.20
C GLY A 37 -11.63 4.24 8.99
N LYS A 38 -12.51 4.43 8.00
CA LYS A 38 -12.49 3.64 6.75
C LYS A 38 -11.16 3.81 5.99
N ASP A 39 -10.62 5.03 5.95
CA ASP A 39 -9.42 5.34 5.15
C ASP A 39 -8.18 4.76 5.81
N SER A 40 -8.05 4.90 7.13
CA SER A 40 -6.95 4.32 7.89
C SER A 40 -7.03 2.78 7.94
N SER A 41 -8.23 2.20 7.88
CA SER A 41 -8.41 0.75 7.71
C SER A 41 -7.90 0.25 6.35
N VAL A 42 -8.18 0.99 5.26
CA VAL A 42 -7.64 0.68 3.93
C VAL A 42 -6.11 0.79 3.91
N MET A 43 -5.55 1.83 4.52
CA MET A 43 -4.09 1.97 4.64
C MET A 43 -3.45 0.79 5.37
N VAL A 44 -4.03 0.31 6.48
CA VAL A 44 -3.53 -0.88 7.19
C VAL A 44 -3.53 -2.09 6.25
N GLN A 45 -4.60 -2.32 5.51
CA GLN A 45 -4.66 -3.43 4.55
C GLN A 45 -3.62 -3.31 3.43
N LEU A 46 -3.38 -2.10 2.93
CA LEU A 46 -2.33 -1.83 1.94
C LEU A 46 -0.93 -2.07 2.51
N ALA A 47 -0.67 -1.67 3.75
CA ALA A 47 0.59 -1.96 4.43
C ALA A 47 0.79 -3.46 4.64
N MET A 48 -0.25 -4.20 5.04
CA MET A 48 -0.18 -5.66 5.13
C MET A 48 0.17 -6.30 3.77
N LYS A 49 -0.44 -5.84 2.68
CA LYS A 49 -0.11 -6.29 1.31
C LYS A 49 1.30 -5.90 0.87
N ALA A 50 1.80 -4.73 1.31
CA ALA A 50 3.14 -4.27 0.97
C ALA A 50 4.24 -5.20 1.51
N PHE A 51 3.97 -5.97 2.57
CA PHE A 51 4.98 -6.81 3.22
C PHE A 51 4.63 -8.30 3.28
N TYR A 52 3.65 -8.79 2.49
CA TYR A 52 3.20 -10.19 2.50
C TYR A 52 3.31 -10.90 1.13
N PRO A 53 3.71 -12.18 1.07
CA PRO A 53 4.55 -12.88 2.04
C PRO A 53 5.99 -12.37 1.93
N ALA A 54 6.73 -12.44 3.03
CA ALA A 54 8.17 -12.20 3.04
C ALA A 54 8.92 -13.42 2.52
#